data_AF-A0A628TJX4-F1
#
_entry.id   AF-A0A628TJX4-F1
#
_cell.length_a   1.000
_cell.length_b   1.000
_cell.length_c   1.000
_cell.angle_alpha   90.00
_cell.angle_beta   90.00
_cell.angle_gamma   90.00
#
_symmetry.space_group_name_H-M   'P 1'
#
loop_
_entity.id
_entity.type
_entity.pdbx_description
1 polymer ?
#
loop_
_entity_poly.entity_id
_entity_poly.type
_entity_poly.pdbx_seq_one_letter_code
_entity_poly.pdbx_strand_id
1 'polypeptide(L)'
;MNDNVTLRVNGREWNGWTSVRIGAGVERLARDFSVEITRQWPGDEGITTLQSRIKNGSKVEVLIGDELVITGWVEATPVRYDARSVSTGIAGRSLTADLIDCAAEPTQFNGRSLVQIAQALAAPFGIEVVNSGAPSGVIPDVQPDHGETVIEVINKILGQQQALAYDDPHGRLVIGGIGSTRAHTALVLGENILSCDTEKSIRERFSVYQVAGQRAGNDDDFGEATTTALRARTEDAFIARYRPMYIRQTGQATGAGCIARADFEARQRAARTDETTYVVQGWRQGNGTLWQPNQRVIVFDPVCGFDNTELLVSEVTFTQDQNGTLTEIRVGPPDAYLPEPEAPGARKKKKARVQEDPF
;
A
#
# COMPACT_ATOMS: atom_id res chain seq x y z
N MET A 1 -28.99 -8.77 -2.66
CA MET A 1 -27.82 -8.67 -3.56
C MET A 1 -27.15 -10.04 -3.57
N ASN A 2 -26.54 -10.42 -4.69
CA ASN A 2 -25.80 -11.67 -4.81
C ASN A 2 -24.34 -11.39 -4.42
N ASP A 3 -23.85 -12.03 -3.36
CA ASP A 3 -22.46 -11.89 -2.90
C ASP A 3 -21.64 -13.14 -3.23
N ASN A 4 -22.11 -13.98 -4.16
CA ASN A 4 -21.34 -15.16 -4.58
C ASN A 4 -20.02 -14.75 -5.26
N VAL A 5 -18.93 -15.35 -4.81
CA VAL A 5 -17.62 -15.16 -5.42
C VAL A 5 -17.46 -16.04 -6.63
N THR A 6 -17.10 -15.42 -7.75
CA THR A 6 -16.90 -16.09 -9.03
C THR A 6 -15.52 -15.77 -9.57
N LEU A 7 -14.80 -16.81 -9.97
CA LEU A 7 -13.54 -16.71 -10.71
C LEU A 7 -13.83 -16.96 -12.19
N ARG A 8 -13.46 -16.02 -13.06
CA ARG A 8 -13.46 -16.20 -14.51
C ARG A 8 -12.05 -16.53 -14.98
N VAL A 9 -11.87 -17.74 -15.50
CA VAL A 9 -10.59 -18.23 -16.01
C VAL A 9 -10.81 -18.95 -17.33
N ASN A 10 -10.06 -18.57 -18.37
CA ASN A 10 -10.13 -19.18 -19.72
C ASN A 10 -11.56 -19.25 -20.28
N GLY A 11 -12.35 -18.19 -20.09
CA GLY A 11 -13.73 -18.10 -20.56
C GLY A 11 -14.73 -18.98 -19.81
N ARG A 12 -14.38 -19.51 -18.64
CA ARG A 12 -15.25 -20.29 -17.76
C ARG A 12 -15.38 -19.64 -16.39
N GLU A 13 -16.56 -19.78 -15.80
CA GLU A 13 -16.86 -19.32 -14.44
C GLU A 13 -16.76 -20.47 -13.44
N TRP A 14 -16.15 -20.18 -12.29
CA TRP A 14 -15.93 -21.10 -11.18
C TRP A 14 -16.46 -20.44 -9.90
N ASN A 15 -17.37 -21.13 -9.21
CA ASN A 15 -18.05 -20.64 -8.01
C ASN A 15 -18.27 -21.80 -7.01
N GLY A 16 -18.97 -21.52 -5.90
CA GLY A 16 -19.27 -22.53 -4.87
C GLY A 16 -18.15 -22.75 -3.85
N TRP A 17 -17.32 -21.72 -3.63
CA TRP A 17 -16.21 -21.74 -2.69
C TRP A 17 -16.71 -21.91 -1.25
N THR A 18 -16.07 -22.81 -0.50
CA THR A 18 -16.31 -23.00 0.93
C THR A 18 -15.50 -22.03 1.78
N SER A 19 -14.41 -21.50 1.24
CA SER A 19 -13.61 -20.43 1.85
C SER A 19 -13.17 -19.42 0.79
N VAL A 20 -13.22 -18.14 1.15
CA VAL A 20 -12.75 -17.01 0.34
C VAL A 20 -11.94 -16.08 1.24
N ARG A 21 -10.82 -15.58 0.73
CA ARG A 21 -10.13 -14.40 1.24
C ARG A 21 -9.72 -13.51 0.06
N ILE A 22 -10.11 -12.25 0.07
CA ILE A 22 -9.74 -11.25 -0.94
C ILE A 22 -9.24 -10.00 -0.22
N GLY A 23 -7.97 -9.62 -0.43
CA GLY A 23 -7.31 -8.51 0.27
C GLY A 23 -6.98 -7.35 -0.66
N ALA A 24 -7.22 -6.13 -0.18
CA ALA A 24 -6.91 -4.88 -0.89
C ALA A 24 -6.41 -3.81 0.09
N GLY A 25 -5.38 -3.04 -0.26
CA GLY A 25 -4.88 -2.00 0.64
C GLY A 25 -4.07 -0.91 -0.04
N VAL A 26 -3.91 0.22 0.65
CA VAL A 26 -3.19 1.42 0.15
C VAL A 26 -1.67 1.28 0.22
N GLU A 27 -1.18 0.40 1.10
CA GLU A 27 0.24 0.03 1.22
C GLU A 27 0.58 -1.22 0.40
N ARG A 28 -0.36 -1.69 -0.42
CA ARG A 28 -0.25 -2.92 -1.21
C ARG A 28 -0.32 -2.55 -2.68
N LEU A 29 0.75 -2.81 -3.43
CA LEU A 29 0.77 -2.57 -4.87
C LEU A 29 -0.15 -3.55 -5.63
N ALA A 30 -0.36 -4.74 -5.07
CA ALA A 30 -1.21 -5.77 -5.66
C ALA A 30 -2.19 -6.34 -4.62
N ARG A 31 -3.47 -6.34 -4.96
CA ARG A 31 -4.51 -7.14 -4.30
C ARG A 31 -4.23 -8.63 -4.46
N ASP A 32 -4.68 -9.41 -3.50
CA ASP A 32 -4.58 -10.86 -3.53
C ASP A 32 -5.95 -11.52 -3.33
N PHE A 33 -6.05 -12.75 -3.82
CA PHE A 33 -7.17 -13.61 -3.49
C PHE A 33 -6.69 -15.02 -3.19
N SER A 34 -7.47 -15.72 -2.37
CA SER A 34 -7.45 -17.16 -2.25
C SER A 34 -8.87 -17.68 -2.08
N VAL A 35 -9.19 -18.74 -2.81
CA VAL A 35 -10.47 -19.44 -2.71
C VAL A 35 -10.23 -20.93 -2.55
N GLU A 36 -11.12 -21.60 -1.83
CA GLU A 36 -10.98 -23.02 -1.52
C GLU A 36 -12.33 -23.74 -1.62
N ILE A 37 -12.31 -24.99 -2.07
CA ILE A 37 -13.41 -25.94 -1.98
C ILE A 37 -12.93 -27.14 -1.16
N THR A 38 -13.62 -27.42 -0.05
CA THR A 38 -13.42 -28.63 0.75
C THR A 38 -14.53 -29.64 0.48
N ARG A 39 -14.18 -30.91 0.28
CA ARG A 39 -15.14 -32.03 0.16
C ARG A 39 -14.84 -33.10 1.22
N GLN A 40 -15.89 -33.54 1.93
CA GLN A 40 -15.84 -34.66 2.88
C GLN A 40 -16.21 -35.97 2.18
N TRP A 41 -15.61 -37.09 2.59
CA TRP A 41 -15.68 -38.36 1.86
C TRP A 41 -16.72 -39.35 2.42
N PRO A 42 -17.69 -39.79 1.60
CA PRO A 42 -18.29 -41.10 1.73
C PRO A 42 -18.16 -41.90 0.42
N GLY A 43 -17.18 -42.80 0.36
CA GLY A 43 -17.15 -44.00 -0.50
C GLY A 43 -17.33 -43.87 -2.03
N ASP A 44 -16.69 -42.94 -2.74
CA ASP A 44 -16.80 -42.93 -4.23
C ASP A 44 -15.52 -42.60 -5.04
N GLU A 45 -15.40 -43.23 -6.21
CA GLU A 45 -14.23 -43.41 -7.09
C GLU A 45 -13.77 -42.15 -7.87
N GLY A 46 -13.99 -40.94 -7.34
CA GLY A 46 -13.85 -39.67 -8.08
C GLY A 46 -12.49 -38.95 -8.05
N ILE A 47 -11.42 -39.57 -7.52
CA ILE A 47 -10.13 -38.90 -7.19
C ILE A 47 -9.49 -38.22 -8.42
N THR A 48 -9.59 -38.83 -9.60
CA THR A 48 -8.96 -38.34 -10.84
C THR A 48 -9.62 -37.09 -11.42
N THR A 49 -10.81 -36.71 -10.96
CA THR A 49 -11.54 -35.51 -11.44
C THR A 49 -11.24 -34.25 -10.63
N LEU A 50 -10.44 -34.35 -9.57
CA LEU A 50 -10.11 -33.24 -8.65
C LEU A 50 -8.94 -32.37 -9.13
N GLN A 51 -8.24 -32.75 -10.20
CA GLN A 51 -7.25 -31.85 -10.79
C GLN A 51 -7.96 -30.60 -11.32
N SER A 52 -7.70 -29.47 -10.66
CA SER A 52 -8.15 -28.18 -11.11
C SER A 52 -7.72 -27.99 -12.57
N ARG A 53 -8.68 -27.73 -13.46
CA ARG A 53 -8.38 -27.44 -14.87
C ARG A 53 -7.67 -26.09 -15.03
N ILE A 54 -7.60 -25.31 -13.96
CA ILE A 54 -6.93 -24.02 -13.89
C ILE A 54 -5.45 -24.29 -13.64
N LYS A 55 -4.60 -23.68 -14.47
CA LYS A 55 -3.14 -23.79 -14.38
C LYS A 55 -2.56 -22.51 -13.79
N ASN A 56 -1.44 -22.63 -13.10
CA ASN A 56 -0.63 -21.46 -12.72
C ASN A 56 -0.24 -20.67 -13.98
N GLY A 57 -0.23 -19.34 -13.87
CA GLY A 57 -0.05 -18.40 -14.97
C GLY A 57 -1.32 -18.13 -15.79
N SER A 58 -2.48 -18.72 -15.44
CA SER A 58 -3.73 -18.38 -16.14
C SER A 58 -4.20 -16.99 -15.71
N LYS A 59 -4.65 -16.17 -16.68
CA LYS A 59 -5.33 -14.91 -16.39
C LYS A 59 -6.67 -15.16 -15.69
N VAL A 60 -6.97 -14.36 -14.68
CA VAL A 60 -8.17 -14.51 -13.84
C VAL A 60 -8.83 -13.16 -13.59
N GLU A 61 -10.15 -13.15 -13.61
CA GLU A 61 -10.97 -12.09 -13.03
C GLU A 61 -11.72 -12.66 -11.81
N VAL A 62 -11.71 -11.94 -10.71
CA VAL A 62 -12.44 -12.29 -9.48
C VAL A 62 -13.58 -11.30 -9.31
N LEU A 63 -14.79 -11.82 -9.12
CA LEU A 63 -15.99 -11.03 -8.94
C LEU A 63 -16.67 -11.36 -7.61
N ILE A 64 -17.26 -10.34 -6.99
CA ILE A 64 -18.22 -10.47 -5.89
C ILE A 64 -19.59 -10.07 -6.42
N GLY A 65 -20.47 -11.06 -6.62
CA GLY A 65 -21.69 -10.83 -7.40
C GLY A 65 -21.32 -10.45 -8.84
N ASP A 66 -21.74 -9.27 -9.26
CA ASP A 66 -21.43 -8.71 -10.59
C ASP A 66 -20.26 -7.70 -10.57
N GLU A 67 -19.73 -7.37 -9.39
CA GLU A 67 -18.64 -6.41 -9.24
C GLU A 67 -17.28 -7.08 -9.40
N LEU A 68 -16.52 -6.64 -10.40
CA LEU A 68 -15.11 -6.99 -10.56
C LEU A 68 -14.32 -6.44 -9.37
N VAL A 69 -13.56 -7.30 -8.69
CA VAL A 69 -12.71 -6.91 -7.56
C VAL A 69 -11.22 -7.12 -7.80
N ILE A 70 -10.84 -8.08 -8.66
CA ILE A 70 -9.45 -8.31 -9.07
C ILE A 70 -9.39 -8.75 -10.53
N THR A 71 -8.39 -8.23 -11.26
CA THR A 71 -7.91 -8.76 -12.53
C THR A 71 -6.44 -9.08 -12.35
N GLY A 72 -6.04 -10.32 -12.63
CA GLY A 72 -4.71 -10.79 -12.24
C GLY A 72 -4.32 -12.15 -12.81
N TRP A 73 -3.42 -12.81 -12.10
CA TRP A 73 -2.86 -14.11 -12.45
C TRP A 73 -3.16 -15.14 -11.37
N VAL A 74 -3.44 -16.38 -11.78
CA VAL A 74 -3.41 -17.52 -10.87
C VAL A 74 -1.95 -17.89 -10.61
N GLU A 75 -1.50 -17.78 -9.37
CA GLU A 75 -0.10 -18.05 -8.99
C GLU A 75 0.05 -19.43 -8.35
N ALA A 76 -0.99 -19.90 -7.66
CA ALA A 76 -0.96 -21.18 -6.97
C ALA A 76 -2.29 -21.92 -7.04
N THR A 77 -2.22 -23.25 -7.08
CA THR A 77 -3.34 -24.18 -6.98
C THR A 77 -3.12 -25.16 -5.82
N PRO A 78 -3.21 -24.70 -4.56
CA PRO A 78 -2.91 -25.54 -3.40
C PRO A 78 -3.85 -26.75 -3.34
N VAL A 79 -3.28 -27.90 -2.96
CA VAL A 79 -4.02 -29.14 -2.68
C VAL A 79 -3.64 -29.63 -1.29
N ARG A 80 -4.63 -29.83 -0.43
CA ARG A 80 -4.46 -30.33 0.93
C ARG A 80 -5.39 -31.53 1.13
N TYR A 81 -4.92 -32.60 1.74
CA TYR A 81 -5.78 -33.72 2.06
C TYR A 81 -5.29 -34.44 3.32
N ASP A 82 -6.23 -35.07 4.01
CA ASP A 82 -5.98 -36.02 5.08
C ASP A 82 -6.81 -37.30 4.86
N ALA A 83 -6.87 -38.17 5.86
CA ALA A 83 -7.62 -39.42 5.76
C ALA A 83 -9.15 -39.24 5.59
N ARG A 84 -9.70 -38.03 5.77
CA ARG A 84 -11.15 -37.76 5.82
C ARG A 84 -11.62 -36.66 4.88
N SER A 85 -10.71 -35.81 4.40
CA SER A 85 -11.04 -34.61 3.65
C SER A 85 -10.01 -34.31 2.55
N VAL A 86 -10.50 -33.73 1.46
CA VAL A 86 -9.68 -33.13 0.41
C VAL A 86 -10.12 -31.68 0.21
N SER A 87 -9.14 -30.80 0.13
CA SER A 87 -9.26 -29.38 -0.09
C SER A 87 -8.42 -29.00 -1.31
N THR A 88 -9.02 -28.26 -2.23
CA THR A 88 -8.32 -27.65 -3.36
C THR A 88 -8.62 -26.17 -3.39
N GLY A 89 -7.61 -25.38 -3.72
CA GLY A 89 -7.74 -23.94 -3.79
C GLY A 89 -7.09 -23.33 -5.01
N ILE A 90 -7.35 -22.05 -5.18
CA ILE A 90 -6.76 -21.19 -6.22
C ILE A 90 -6.38 -19.90 -5.52
N ALA A 91 -5.14 -19.48 -5.69
CA ALA A 91 -4.65 -18.23 -5.15
C ALA A 91 -3.87 -17.45 -6.20
N GLY A 92 -3.84 -16.14 -6.05
CA GLY A 92 -3.16 -15.26 -6.99
C GLY A 92 -3.21 -13.81 -6.57
N ARG A 93 -2.56 -12.97 -7.36
CA ARG A 93 -2.48 -11.53 -7.18
C ARG A 93 -2.94 -10.80 -8.44
N SER A 94 -3.25 -9.52 -8.31
CA SER A 94 -3.57 -8.66 -9.45
C SER A 94 -2.39 -8.50 -10.41
N LEU A 95 -2.64 -7.97 -11.61
CA LEU A 95 -1.61 -7.83 -12.66
C LEU A 95 -0.38 -7.04 -12.18
N THR A 96 -0.56 -6.10 -11.25
CA THR A 96 0.54 -5.30 -10.66
C THR A 96 1.53 -6.12 -9.84
N ALA A 97 1.26 -7.40 -9.55
CA ALA A 97 2.23 -8.32 -8.97
C ALA A 97 3.51 -8.42 -9.80
N ASP A 98 3.41 -8.32 -11.13
CA ASP A 98 4.59 -8.36 -12.00
C ASP A 98 5.53 -7.16 -11.74
N LEU A 99 4.98 -6.00 -11.34
CA LEU A 99 5.79 -4.82 -10.95
C LEU A 99 6.48 -5.00 -9.59
N ILE A 100 5.96 -5.88 -8.75
CA ILE A 100 6.58 -6.24 -7.47
C ILE A 100 7.76 -7.18 -7.71
N ASP A 101 7.55 -8.18 -8.56
CA ASP A 101 8.45 -9.33 -8.67
C ASP A 101 9.56 -9.11 -9.70
N CYS A 102 9.32 -8.32 -10.73
CA CYS A 102 10.22 -8.21 -11.89
C CYS A 102 11.11 -6.95 -11.86
N ALA A 103 12.31 -7.12 -12.40
CA ALA A 103 13.29 -6.05 -12.55
C ALA A 103 12.79 -4.96 -13.51
N ALA A 104 13.11 -3.71 -13.17
CA ALA A 104 12.93 -2.57 -14.06
C ALA A 104 13.99 -2.60 -15.18
N GLU A 105 13.58 -2.18 -16.38
CA GLU A 105 14.55 -1.95 -17.45
C GLU A 105 15.52 -0.82 -17.06
N PRO A 106 16.83 -0.93 -17.33
CA PRO A 106 17.84 0.05 -16.94
C PRO A 106 17.77 1.30 -17.84
N THR A 107 16.69 2.05 -17.71
CA THR A 107 16.40 3.25 -18.49
C THR A 107 16.53 4.48 -17.61
N GLN A 108 17.27 5.49 -18.08
CA GLN A 108 17.41 6.75 -17.36
C GLN A 108 16.21 7.68 -17.63
N PHE A 109 15.64 8.24 -16.58
CA PHE A 109 14.55 9.20 -16.63
C PHE A 109 15.02 10.58 -16.17
N ASN A 110 14.90 11.57 -17.05
CA ASN A 110 15.30 12.95 -16.77
C ASN A 110 14.11 13.91 -16.91
N GLY A 111 13.84 14.68 -15.86
CA GLY A 111 12.81 15.74 -15.85
C GLY A 111 11.38 15.24 -16.10
N ARG A 112 11.06 14.02 -15.68
CA ARG A 112 9.73 13.38 -15.87
C ARG A 112 8.91 13.47 -14.58
N SER A 113 7.58 13.45 -14.70
CA SER A 113 6.72 13.30 -13.51
C SER A 113 6.70 11.86 -13.02
N LEU A 114 6.33 11.64 -11.76
CA LEU A 114 6.16 10.31 -11.17
C LEU A 114 5.26 9.40 -12.05
N VAL A 115 4.13 9.93 -12.51
CA VAL A 115 3.19 9.19 -13.38
C VAL A 115 3.85 8.79 -14.70
N GLN A 116 4.63 9.68 -15.32
CA GLN A 116 5.31 9.39 -16.58
C GLN A 116 6.38 8.30 -16.42
N ILE A 117 7.13 8.33 -15.31
CA ILE A 117 8.14 7.30 -15.02
C ILE A 117 7.45 5.96 -14.79
N ALA A 118 6.41 5.93 -13.95
CA ALA A 118 5.65 4.72 -13.69
C ALA A 118 5.01 4.15 -14.97
N GLN A 119 4.49 5.00 -15.88
CA GLN A 119 3.98 4.57 -17.17
C GLN A 119 5.04 3.87 -18.02
N ALA A 120 6.25 4.42 -18.08
CA ALA A 120 7.34 3.83 -18.82
C ALA A 120 7.80 2.49 -18.21
N LEU A 121 7.85 2.40 -16.87
CA LEU A 121 8.23 1.18 -16.17
C LEU A 121 7.17 0.08 -16.23
N ALA A 122 5.88 0.44 -16.27
CA ALA A 122 4.77 -0.51 -16.33
C ALA A 122 4.44 -0.98 -17.76
N ALA A 123 4.86 -0.24 -18.79
CA ALA A 123 4.56 -0.53 -20.19
C ALA A 123 5.01 -1.93 -20.66
N PRO A 124 6.22 -2.43 -20.32
CA PRO A 124 6.65 -3.78 -20.71
C PRO A 124 5.75 -4.90 -20.20
N PHE A 125 5.06 -4.67 -19.07
CA PHE A 125 4.15 -5.62 -18.44
C PHE A 125 2.70 -5.47 -18.95
N GLY A 126 2.43 -4.51 -19.84
CA GLY A 126 1.09 -4.22 -20.33
C GLY A 126 0.15 -3.65 -19.26
N ILE A 127 0.70 -3.03 -18.22
CA ILE A 127 -0.07 -2.47 -17.09
C ILE A 127 -0.30 -0.99 -17.33
N GLU A 128 -1.57 -0.57 -17.33
CA GLU A 128 -1.95 0.83 -17.42
C GLU A 128 -1.70 1.54 -16.07
N VAL A 129 -1.32 2.83 -16.15
CA VAL A 129 -1.15 3.68 -14.95
C VAL A 129 -2.23 4.75 -14.90
N VAL A 130 -2.96 4.79 -13.79
CA VAL A 130 -4.04 5.74 -13.51
C VAL A 130 -3.53 6.84 -12.58
N ASN A 131 -3.65 8.10 -13.02
CA ASN A 131 -3.36 9.26 -12.19
C ASN A 131 -4.59 9.66 -11.36
N SER A 132 -4.56 9.37 -10.06
CA SER A 132 -5.59 9.70 -9.07
C SER A 132 -5.16 10.87 -8.19
N GLY A 133 -4.78 11.99 -8.83
CA GLY A 133 -4.32 13.19 -8.12
C GLY A 133 -2.87 13.10 -7.65
N ALA A 134 -2.02 12.41 -8.40
CA ALA A 134 -0.59 12.38 -8.14
C ALA A 134 0.03 13.79 -8.26
N PRO A 135 1.01 14.13 -7.41
CA PRO A 135 1.78 15.35 -7.52
C PRO A 135 2.42 15.51 -8.91
N SER A 136 2.39 16.73 -9.45
CA SER A 136 2.91 17.06 -10.78
C SER A 136 4.39 17.48 -10.78
N GLY A 137 5.07 17.35 -9.64
CA GLY A 137 6.49 17.66 -9.51
C GLY A 137 7.32 16.87 -10.51
N VAL A 138 8.29 17.54 -11.12
CA VAL A 138 9.26 16.89 -12.02
C VAL A 138 10.40 16.32 -11.19
N ILE A 139 10.80 15.11 -11.56
CA ILE A 139 11.90 14.40 -10.94
C ILE A 139 13.13 14.61 -11.82
N PRO A 140 14.21 15.21 -11.29
CA PRO A 140 15.35 15.62 -12.11
C PRO A 140 16.06 14.46 -12.81
N ASP A 141 16.34 13.39 -12.07
CA ASP A 141 17.08 12.22 -12.53
C ASP A 141 16.69 11.00 -11.68
N VAL A 142 16.27 9.91 -12.34
CA VAL A 142 16.09 8.59 -11.75
C VAL A 142 16.60 7.55 -12.73
N GLN A 143 17.38 6.61 -12.23
CA GLN A 143 17.84 5.47 -12.99
C GLN A 143 17.68 4.22 -12.12
N PRO A 144 16.95 3.19 -12.60
CA PRO A 144 16.93 1.89 -11.96
C PRO A 144 18.33 1.28 -11.91
N ASP A 145 18.71 0.74 -10.75
CA ASP A 145 19.93 -0.05 -10.63
C ASP A 145 19.76 -1.44 -11.26
N HIS A 146 20.85 -2.11 -11.62
CA HIS A 146 20.78 -3.46 -12.18
C HIS A 146 20.18 -4.45 -11.18
N GLY A 147 19.06 -5.06 -11.56
CA GLY A 147 18.34 -6.04 -10.74
C GLY A 147 17.34 -5.42 -9.77
N GLU A 148 17.21 -4.09 -9.75
CA GLU A 148 16.17 -3.40 -8.99
C GLU A 148 14.79 -3.67 -9.59
N THR A 149 13.82 -4.02 -8.75
CA THR A 149 12.43 -4.25 -9.16
C THR A 149 11.72 -2.94 -9.49
N VAL A 150 10.65 -3.01 -10.30
CA VAL A 150 9.87 -1.81 -10.66
C VAL A 150 9.31 -1.12 -9.41
N ILE A 151 8.83 -1.89 -8.42
CA ILE A 151 8.31 -1.32 -7.17
C ILE A 151 9.39 -0.63 -6.34
N GLU A 152 10.62 -1.15 -6.30
CA GLU A 152 11.73 -0.48 -5.59
C GLU A 152 12.02 0.89 -6.20
N VAL A 153 12.08 0.98 -7.53
CA VAL A 153 12.26 2.25 -8.24
C VAL A 153 11.10 3.21 -7.97
N ILE A 154 9.86 2.74 -8.06
CA ILE A 154 8.67 3.55 -7.82
C ILE A 154 8.66 4.06 -6.36
N ASN A 155 8.97 3.21 -5.38
CA ASN A 155 8.97 3.56 -3.96
C ASN A 155 9.98 4.68 -3.64
N LYS A 156 11.18 4.66 -4.26
CA LYS A 156 12.15 5.76 -4.14
C LYS A 156 11.54 7.10 -4.55
N ILE A 157 10.72 7.11 -5.59
CA ILE A 157 10.07 8.31 -6.13
C ILE A 157 8.84 8.73 -5.32
N LEU A 158 8.04 7.76 -4.85
CA LEU A 158 6.84 8.02 -4.05
C LEU A 158 7.16 8.84 -2.79
N GLY A 159 8.29 8.54 -2.15
CA GLY A 159 8.81 9.31 -1.02
C GLY A 159 9.05 10.79 -1.35
N GLN A 160 9.68 11.08 -2.50
CA GLN A 160 9.95 12.44 -2.96
C GLN A 160 8.67 13.25 -3.18
N GLN A 161 7.62 12.62 -3.67
CA GLN A 161 6.38 13.29 -4.03
C GLN A 161 5.32 13.22 -2.92
N GLN A 162 5.52 12.43 -1.86
CA GLN A 162 4.49 12.15 -0.83
C GLN A 162 3.21 11.57 -1.46
N ALA A 163 3.38 10.55 -2.31
CA ALA A 163 2.30 9.91 -3.05
C ALA A 163 2.21 8.41 -2.72
N LEU A 164 1.03 7.83 -2.88
CA LEU A 164 0.77 6.39 -2.75
C LEU A 164 0.73 5.73 -4.12
N ALA A 165 1.11 4.46 -4.15
CA ALA A 165 0.87 3.57 -5.28
C ALA A 165 0.18 2.29 -4.81
N TYR A 166 -0.91 1.93 -5.48
CA TYR A 166 -1.73 0.76 -5.19
C TYR A 166 -2.42 0.31 -6.48
N ASP A 167 -3.23 -0.74 -6.45
CA ASP A 167 -3.99 -1.20 -7.62
C ASP A 167 -5.50 -0.95 -7.54
N ASP A 168 -6.14 -1.08 -8.69
CA ASP A 168 -7.59 -1.13 -8.82
C ASP A 168 -8.08 -2.52 -9.27
N PRO A 169 -9.41 -2.77 -9.27
CA PRO A 169 -9.97 -4.04 -9.70
C PRO A 169 -9.63 -4.46 -11.14
N HIS A 170 -9.21 -3.54 -11.99
CA HIS A 170 -8.81 -3.82 -13.38
C HIS A 170 -7.33 -4.23 -13.50
N GLY A 171 -6.59 -4.29 -12.39
CA GLY A 171 -5.17 -4.63 -12.39
C GLY A 171 -4.30 -3.49 -12.90
N ARG A 172 -4.74 -2.24 -12.76
CA ARG A 172 -3.98 -1.05 -13.16
C ARG A 172 -3.21 -0.48 -11.97
N LEU A 173 -2.07 0.14 -12.25
CA LEU A 173 -1.28 0.86 -11.24
C LEU A 173 -1.91 2.23 -10.99
N VAL A 174 -2.46 2.46 -9.81
CA VAL A 174 -3.01 3.75 -9.40
C VAL A 174 -1.96 4.53 -8.63
N ILE A 175 -1.70 5.77 -9.04
CA ILE A 175 -0.81 6.69 -8.32
C ILE A 175 -1.61 7.90 -7.88
N GLY A 176 -1.60 8.22 -6.59
CA GLY A 176 -2.39 9.31 -6.03
C GLY A 176 -1.98 9.68 -4.62
N GLY A 177 -2.78 10.52 -3.97
CA GLY A 177 -2.62 10.83 -2.55
C GLY A 177 -3.47 9.93 -1.65
N ILE A 178 -3.49 10.27 -0.36
CA ILE A 178 -4.47 9.72 0.56
C ILE A 178 -5.86 10.16 0.13
N GLY A 179 -6.75 9.21 -0.12
CA GLY A 179 -8.09 9.44 -0.64
C GLY A 179 -8.94 10.26 0.32
N SER A 180 -9.74 11.18 -0.23
CA SER A 180 -10.63 12.06 0.53
C SER A 180 -12.10 11.61 0.47
N THR A 181 -12.39 10.55 -0.29
CA THR A 181 -13.73 9.98 -0.42
C THR A 181 -14.14 9.34 0.90
N ARG A 182 -15.37 9.61 1.35
CA ARG A 182 -15.89 9.05 2.60
C ARG A 182 -16.55 7.70 2.34
N ALA A 183 -16.26 6.74 3.21
CA ALA A 183 -17.10 5.55 3.36
C ALA A 183 -18.50 6.01 3.78
N HIS A 184 -19.52 5.35 3.22
CA HIS A 184 -20.92 5.64 3.54
C HIS A 184 -21.27 5.20 4.97
N THR A 185 -20.66 4.12 5.45
CA THR A 185 -21.00 3.53 6.74
C THR A 185 -19.90 3.85 7.74
N ALA A 186 -20.28 4.38 8.90
CA ALA A 186 -19.37 4.56 10.03
C ALA A 186 -19.10 3.22 10.74
N LEU A 187 -18.00 3.11 11.47
CA LEU A 187 -17.71 1.97 12.35
C LEU A 187 -18.05 2.37 13.78
N VAL A 188 -19.02 1.69 14.40
CA VAL A 188 -19.58 2.06 15.70
C VAL A 188 -19.58 0.84 16.63
N LEU A 189 -18.88 0.97 17.75
CA LEU A 189 -18.82 -0.06 18.79
C LEU A 189 -20.21 -0.28 19.40
N GLY A 190 -20.64 -1.54 19.46
CA GLY A 190 -21.97 -1.92 19.96
C GLY A 190 -23.06 -1.91 18.90
N GLU A 191 -22.75 -1.51 17.67
CA GLU A 191 -23.66 -1.59 16.52
C GLU A 191 -23.13 -2.55 15.44
N ASN A 192 -22.27 -2.07 14.54
CA ASN A 192 -21.82 -2.84 13.38
C ASN A 192 -20.42 -3.44 13.51
N ILE A 193 -19.66 -3.04 14.53
CA ILE A 193 -18.38 -3.66 14.88
C ILE A 193 -18.65 -4.98 15.62
N LEU A 194 -18.22 -6.10 15.03
CA LEU A 194 -18.29 -7.43 15.64
C LEU A 194 -17.12 -7.68 16.58
N SER A 195 -15.92 -7.33 16.14
CA SER A 195 -14.70 -7.43 16.95
C SER A 195 -13.69 -6.37 16.53
N CYS A 196 -12.73 -6.13 17.42
CA CYS A 196 -11.63 -5.19 17.25
C CYS A 196 -10.33 -5.88 17.67
N ASP A 197 -9.28 -5.70 16.89
CA ASP A 197 -7.91 -6.13 17.19
C ASP A 197 -6.95 -4.95 16.98
N THR A 198 -6.22 -4.59 18.04
CA THR A 198 -5.17 -3.57 17.99
C THR A 198 -4.12 -3.84 19.07
N GLU A 199 -2.85 -3.75 18.70
CA GLU A 199 -1.73 -3.94 19.65
C GLU A 199 -1.46 -2.67 20.47
N LYS A 200 -1.80 -1.48 19.94
CA LYS A 200 -1.41 -0.17 20.49
C LYS A 200 0.04 -0.11 20.96
N SER A 201 0.93 -0.64 20.14
CA SER A 201 2.33 -0.86 20.49
C SER A 201 3.15 0.43 20.41
N ILE A 202 3.93 0.68 21.45
CA ILE A 202 5.00 1.69 21.44
C ILE A 202 6.38 1.08 21.14
N ARG A 203 6.44 -0.17 20.65
CA ARG A 203 7.71 -0.84 20.31
C ARG A 203 8.53 -0.01 19.33
N GLU A 204 7.86 0.52 18.30
CA GLU A 204 8.43 1.35 17.25
C GLU A 204 8.35 2.86 17.55
N ARG A 205 7.97 3.28 18.77
CA ARG A 205 7.97 4.69 19.20
C ARG A 205 9.18 5.03 20.06
N PHE A 206 9.70 6.22 19.84
CA PHE A 206 10.95 6.73 20.42
C PHE A 206 10.70 8.09 21.05
N SER A 207 11.41 8.41 22.13
CA SER A 207 11.27 9.71 22.80
C SER A 207 11.94 10.83 22.01
N VAL A 208 12.96 10.49 21.21
CA VAL A 208 13.77 11.44 20.45
C VAL A 208 14.08 10.85 19.08
N TYR A 209 13.80 11.61 18.03
CA TYR A 209 14.15 11.33 16.66
C TYR A 209 15.24 12.31 16.24
N GLN A 210 16.44 11.82 15.97
CA GLN A 210 17.55 12.65 15.54
C GLN A 210 18.01 12.25 14.14
N VAL A 211 17.88 13.16 13.19
CA VAL A 211 18.32 12.97 11.81
C VAL A 211 19.63 13.71 11.59
N ALA A 212 20.63 13.01 11.05
CA ALA A 212 21.92 13.57 10.69
C ALA A 212 22.23 13.33 9.20
N GLY A 213 22.61 14.38 8.48
CA GLY A 213 22.97 14.30 7.07
C GLY A 213 24.21 15.13 6.74
N GLN A 214 24.79 14.86 5.58
CA GLN A 214 25.94 15.61 5.05
C GLN A 214 25.56 16.24 3.71
N ARG A 215 26.23 17.33 3.35
CA ARG A 215 26.15 17.93 2.02
C ARG A 215 27.56 18.16 1.50
N ALA A 216 27.73 18.08 0.18
CA ALA A 216 28.96 18.53 -0.47
C ALA A 216 29.05 20.05 -0.33
N GLY A 217 30.22 20.57 0.04
CA GLY A 217 30.47 22.01 0.07
C GLY A 217 30.35 22.61 -1.32
N ASN A 218 29.89 23.86 -1.40
CA ASN A 218 29.92 24.67 -2.61
C ASN A 218 30.89 25.85 -2.45
N ASP A 219 31.15 26.59 -3.53
CA ASP A 219 32.08 27.75 -3.53
C ASP A 219 31.65 28.90 -2.60
N ASP A 220 30.42 28.87 -2.06
CA ASP A 220 29.88 29.83 -1.09
C ASP A 220 30.07 29.36 0.37
N ASP A 221 30.47 28.10 0.61
CA ASP A 221 30.59 27.48 1.94
C ASP A 221 32.08 27.38 2.38
N PHE A 222 32.61 28.44 3.01
CA PHE A 222 33.96 28.43 3.61
C PHE A 222 33.96 27.86 5.04
N GLY A 223 34.70 26.78 5.32
CA GLY A 223 35.10 26.35 6.67
C GLY A 223 34.34 25.17 7.33
N GLU A 224 34.38 25.12 8.67
CA GLU A 224 33.88 24.07 9.61
C GLU A 224 32.37 23.74 9.44
N ALA A 225 31.63 24.59 8.73
CA ALA A 225 30.22 24.42 8.36
C ALA A 225 29.98 23.28 7.34
N THR A 226 31.01 22.86 6.60
CA THR A 226 30.93 21.75 5.64
C THR A 226 31.29 20.41 6.31
N THR A 227 32.03 20.43 7.42
CA THR A 227 32.50 19.24 8.14
C THR A 227 31.53 18.77 9.23
N THR A 228 30.66 19.66 9.71
CA THR A 228 29.68 19.34 10.75
C THR A 228 28.41 18.78 10.11
N ALA A 229 28.05 17.53 10.45
CA ALA A 229 26.79 16.94 9.99
C ALA A 229 25.60 17.82 10.40
N LEU A 230 24.73 18.14 9.45
CA LEU A 230 23.47 18.83 9.72
C LEU A 230 22.60 17.91 10.57
N ARG A 231 22.23 18.36 11.77
CA ARG A 231 21.44 17.59 12.73
C ARG A 231 20.10 18.27 12.99
N ALA A 232 19.04 17.49 12.96
CA ALA A 232 17.73 17.89 13.46
C ALA A 232 17.28 16.93 14.55
N ARG A 233 16.48 17.43 15.48
CA ARG A 233 16.00 16.68 16.65
C ARG A 233 14.53 17.02 16.90
N THR A 234 13.70 15.99 16.95
CA THR A 234 12.28 16.08 17.30
C THR A 234 12.01 15.17 18.49
N GLU A 235 11.20 15.64 19.45
CA GLU A 235 10.81 14.87 20.63
C GLU A 235 9.35 14.40 20.52
N ASP A 236 9.08 13.20 21.04
CA ASP A 236 7.73 12.69 21.21
C ASP A 236 7.33 12.78 22.68
N ALA A 237 6.47 13.76 23.00
CA ALA A 237 6.06 14.06 24.36
C ALA A 237 5.29 12.92 25.05
N PHE A 238 4.72 11.98 24.29
CA PHE A 238 4.00 10.83 24.86
C PHE A 238 4.93 9.72 25.35
N ILE A 239 6.21 9.74 24.96
CA ILE A 239 7.19 8.72 25.35
C ILE A 239 8.13 9.29 26.42
N ALA A 240 7.69 9.21 27.68
CA ALA A 240 8.46 9.70 28.83
C ALA A 240 9.79 8.94 29.05
N ARG A 241 9.84 7.65 28.65
CA ARG A 241 11.07 6.83 28.77
C ARG A 241 12.07 7.24 27.69
N TYR A 242 13.30 7.53 28.07
CA TYR A 242 14.37 7.82 27.11
C TYR A 242 14.62 6.63 26.16
N ARG A 243 14.29 6.83 24.88
CA ARG A 243 14.41 5.89 23.78
C ARG A 243 14.81 6.67 22.52
N PRO A 244 16.10 6.91 22.26
CA PRO A 244 16.52 7.67 21.09
C PRO A 244 16.52 6.80 19.82
N MET A 245 16.21 7.41 18.69
CA MET A 245 16.42 6.88 17.35
C MET A 245 17.31 7.84 16.56
N TYR A 246 18.41 7.33 16.03
CA TYR A 246 19.34 8.09 15.18
C TYR A 246 19.18 7.63 13.73
N ILE A 247 18.85 8.57 12.86
CA ILE A 247 18.59 8.33 11.45
C ILE A 247 19.68 9.05 10.66
N ARG A 248 20.33 8.32 9.76
CA ARG A 248 21.28 8.91 8.82
C ARG A 248 20.55 9.25 7.53
N GLN A 249 20.51 10.53 7.16
CA GLN A 249 19.99 10.97 5.87
C GLN A 249 21.00 10.66 4.77
N THR A 250 20.54 10.03 3.71
CA THR A 250 21.28 9.79 2.46
C THR A 250 21.12 10.99 1.52
N GLY A 251 22.06 11.16 0.59
CA GLY A 251 22.04 12.27 -0.37
C GLY A 251 22.49 13.61 0.21
N GLN A 252 22.14 14.69 -0.51
CA GLN A 252 22.51 16.06 -0.14
C GLN A 252 21.54 16.61 0.91
N ALA A 253 21.92 16.50 2.18
CA ALA A 253 21.08 16.94 3.28
C ALA A 253 21.00 18.46 3.39
N THR A 254 19.82 18.96 3.74
CA THR A 254 19.59 20.37 4.10
C THR A 254 19.03 20.42 5.51
N GLY A 255 19.27 21.51 6.26
CA GLY A 255 18.74 21.62 7.63
C GLY A 255 17.22 21.46 7.67
N ALA A 256 16.51 22.05 6.70
CA ALA A 256 15.08 21.88 6.53
C ALA A 256 14.67 20.42 6.22
N GLY A 257 15.48 19.71 5.43
CA GLY A 257 15.29 18.28 5.15
C GLY A 257 15.44 17.39 6.37
N CYS A 258 16.47 17.62 7.18
CA CYS A 258 16.67 16.88 8.42
C CYS A 258 15.47 17.09 9.37
N ILE A 259 14.97 18.33 9.49
CA ILE A 259 13.81 18.66 10.34
C ILE A 259 12.55 17.97 9.83
N ALA A 260 12.23 18.16 8.54
CA ALA A 260 11.05 17.56 7.93
C ALA A 260 11.03 16.04 8.09
N ARG A 261 12.21 15.40 7.99
CA ARG A 261 12.33 13.97 8.21
C ARG A 261 12.16 13.56 9.68
N ALA A 262 12.77 14.27 10.61
CA ALA A 262 12.63 13.97 12.04
C ALA A 262 11.16 14.08 12.48
N ASP A 263 10.46 15.11 12.01
CA ASP A 263 9.04 15.32 12.32
C ASP A 263 8.14 14.29 11.64
N PHE A 264 8.45 13.92 10.38
CA PHE A 264 7.71 12.88 9.67
C PHE A 264 7.81 11.54 10.39
N GLU A 265 9.03 11.14 10.79
CA GLU A 265 9.25 9.87 11.45
C GLU A 265 8.51 9.80 12.80
N ALA A 266 8.52 10.89 13.56
CA ALA A 266 7.77 11.01 14.81
C ALA A 266 6.26 10.90 14.58
N ARG A 267 5.72 11.64 13.61
CA ARG A 267 4.28 11.65 13.29
C ARG A 267 3.80 10.31 12.74
N GLN A 268 4.52 9.72 11.81
CA GLN A 268 4.15 8.44 11.20
C GLN A 268 4.13 7.32 12.25
N ARG A 269 5.16 7.24 13.11
CA ARG A 269 5.22 6.20 14.16
C ARG A 269 4.17 6.42 15.25
N ALA A 270 3.86 7.67 15.59
CA ALA A 270 2.73 7.97 16.47
C ALA A 270 1.40 7.52 15.84
N ALA A 271 1.18 7.83 14.57
CA ALA A 271 -0.01 7.43 13.84
C ALA A 271 -0.14 5.90 13.72
N ARG A 272 0.95 5.17 13.49
CA ARG A 272 0.93 3.70 13.43
C ARG A 272 0.56 3.03 14.76
N THR A 273 0.74 3.68 15.90
CA THR A 273 0.27 3.15 17.19
C THR A 273 -1.26 3.09 17.27
N ASP A 274 -1.96 3.98 16.55
CA ASP A 274 -3.42 4.05 16.54
C ASP A 274 -4.04 3.17 15.43
N GLU A 275 -3.24 2.37 14.71
CA GLU A 275 -3.78 1.41 13.76
C GLU A 275 -4.63 0.36 14.47
N THR A 276 -5.82 0.13 13.92
CA THR A 276 -6.82 -0.74 14.49
C THR A 276 -7.51 -1.54 13.39
N THR A 277 -7.71 -2.84 13.62
CA THR A 277 -8.44 -3.71 12.70
C THR A 277 -9.83 -4.00 13.28
N TYR A 278 -10.87 -3.61 12.55
CA TYR A 278 -12.26 -3.92 12.90
C TYR A 278 -12.80 -5.04 12.03
N VAL A 279 -13.58 -5.94 12.61
CA VAL A 279 -14.34 -6.95 11.87
C VAL A 279 -15.81 -6.55 11.83
N VAL A 280 -16.40 -6.52 10.64
CA VAL A 280 -17.83 -6.22 10.43
C VAL A 280 -18.53 -7.34 9.68
N GLN A 281 -19.85 -7.43 9.83
CA GLN A 281 -20.68 -8.41 9.14
C GLN A 281 -20.84 -8.06 7.65
N GLY A 282 -20.64 -9.05 6.78
CA GLY A 282 -20.83 -8.90 5.33
C GLY A 282 -19.75 -8.04 4.65
N TRP A 283 -19.83 -7.93 3.33
CA TRP A 283 -18.84 -7.25 2.48
C TRP A 283 -19.23 -5.84 2.04
N ARG A 284 -20.49 -5.47 2.27
CA ARG A 284 -21.10 -4.25 1.76
C ARG A 284 -21.38 -3.27 2.88
N GLN A 285 -21.26 -2.00 2.54
CA GLN A 285 -21.68 -0.86 3.32
C GLN A 285 -23.22 -0.75 3.30
N GLY A 286 -23.79 0.10 4.16
CA GLY A 286 -25.24 0.31 4.28
C GLY A 286 -25.94 0.84 3.01
N ASN A 287 -25.18 1.43 2.07
CA ASN A 287 -25.67 1.82 0.74
C ASN A 287 -25.57 0.69 -0.31
N GLY A 288 -25.09 -0.49 0.09
CA GLY A 288 -24.91 -1.64 -0.78
C GLY A 288 -23.59 -1.68 -1.55
N THR A 289 -22.71 -0.67 -1.48
CA THR A 289 -21.39 -0.74 -2.15
C THR A 289 -20.40 -1.56 -1.32
N LEU A 290 -19.45 -2.24 -1.97
CA LEU A 290 -18.35 -2.92 -1.26
C LEU A 290 -17.53 -1.93 -0.41
N TRP A 291 -16.95 -2.42 0.68
CA TRP A 291 -15.88 -1.68 1.37
C TRP A 291 -14.69 -1.48 0.42
N GLN A 292 -14.05 -0.32 0.46
CA GLN A 292 -12.91 -0.03 -0.41
C GLN A 292 -11.75 0.55 0.43
N PRO A 293 -10.50 0.18 0.12
CA PRO A 293 -9.36 0.87 0.69
C PRO A 293 -9.31 2.32 0.18
N ASN A 294 -8.48 3.13 0.83
CA ASN A 294 -8.29 4.55 0.52
C ASN A 294 -9.53 5.44 0.73
N GLN A 295 -10.48 5.02 1.59
CA GLN A 295 -11.63 5.84 2.00
C GLN A 295 -11.45 6.41 3.42
N ARG A 296 -12.06 7.56 3.70
CA ARG A 296 -12.22 8.13 5.06
C ARG A 296 -13.41 7.49 5.75
N VAL A 297 -13.23 6.96 6.95
CA VAL A 297 -14.31 6.35 7.74
C VAL A 297 -14.37 7.00 9.12
N ILE A 298 -15.60 7.29 9.57
CA ILE A 298 -15.82 7.76 10.94
C ILE A 298 -15.85 6.54 11.86
N VAL A 299 -15.08 6.61 12.94
CA VAL A 299 -15.01 5.54 13.95
C VAL A 299 -15.43 6.09 15.31
N PHE A 300 -16.42 5.44 15.90
CA PHE A 300 -16.80 5.61 17.30
C PHE A 300 -16.49 4.33 18.06
N ASP A 301 -15.42 4.36 18.83
CA ASP A 301 -14.97 3.28 19.68
C ASP A 301 -14.34 3.87 20.95
N PRO A 302 -15.13 4.07 22.02
CA PRO A 302 -14.64 4.62 23.28
C PRO A 302 -13.63 3.70 23.99
N VAL A 303 -13.60 2.39 23.69
CA VAL A 303 -12.60 1.46 24.25
C VAL A 303 -11.22 1.73 23.63
N CYS A 304 -11.20 1.99 22.33
CA CYS A 304 -9.98 2.40 21.64
C CYS A 304 -9.70 3.91 21.73
N GLY A 305 -10.57 4.71 22.35
CA GLY A 305 -10.38 6.16 22.49
C GLY A 305 -10.67 6.95 21.22
N PHE A 306 -11.40 6.36 20.27
CA PHE A 306 -11.89 7.05 19.08
C PHE A 306 -13.30 7.60 19.36
N ASP A 307 -13.43 8.92 19.36
CA ASP A 307 -14.72 9.61 19.54
C ASP A 307 -15.08 10.32 18.24
N ASN A 308 -15.84 9.62 17.38
CA ASN A 308 -16.22 10.09 16.05
C ASN A 308 -15.00 10.54 15.22
N THR A 309 -13.87 9.87 15.42
CA THR A 309 -12.61 10.19 14.78
C THR A 309 -12.66 9.74 13.33
N GLU A 310 -12.22 10.61 12.42
CA GLU A 310 -12.07 10.25 11.02
C GLU A 310 -10.72 9.57 10.79
N LEU A 311 -10.75 8.31 10.36
CA LEU A 311 -9.57 7.50 10.05
C LEU A 311 -9.55 7.15 8.56
N LEU A 312 -8.39 6.72 8.06
CA LEU A 312 -8.24 6.15 6.72
C LEU A 312 -8.43 4.63 6.78
N VAL A 313 -9.22 4.08 5.87
CA VAL A 313 -9.25 2.65 5.56
C VAL A 313 -8.00 2.30 4.76
N SER A 314 -7.03 1.67 5.41
CA SER A 314 -5.77 1.29 4.79
C SER A 314 -5.82 -0.09 4.14
N GLU A 315 -6.58 -1.01 4.70
CA GLU A 315 -6.75 -2.35 4.17
C GLU A 315 -8.18 -2.85 4.38
N VAL A 316 -8.70 -3.56 3.38
CA VAL A 316 -9.97 -4.27 3.43
C VAL A 316 -9.69 -5.70 3.02
N THR A 317 -10.05 -6.65 3.88
CA THR A 317 -10.04 -8.07 3.55
C THR A 317 -11.44 -8.65 3.66
N PHE A 318 -11.97 -9.12 2.54
CA PHE A 318 -13.21 -9.87 2.48
C PHE A 318 -12.94 -11.33 2.78
N THR A 319 -13.62 -11.88 3.78
CA THR A 319 -13.54 -13.30 4.10
C THR A 319 -14.91 -13.95 4.02
N GLN A 320 -14.94 -15.20 3.56
CA GLN A 320 -16.11 -16.08 3.64
C GLN A 320 -15.64 -17.42 4.18
N ASP A 321 -16.39 -17.96 5.14
CA ASP A 321 -16.24 -19.33 5.61
C ASP A 321 -17.62 -19.96 5.87
N GLN A 322 -17.66 -21.07 6.61
CA GLN A 322 -18.91 -21.73 6.99
C GLN A 322 -19.79 -20.89 7.92
N ASN A 323 -19.22 -19.90 8.61
CA ASN A 323 -19.92 -19.01 9.54
C ASN A 323 -20.51 -17.78 8.83
N GLY A 324 -20.19 -17.58 7.56
CA GLY A 324 -20.75 -16.52 6.71
C GLY A 324 -19.68 -15.62 6.11
N THR A 325 -20.07 -14.39 5.79
CA THR A 325 -19.19 -13.37 5.19
C THR A 325 -18.81 -12.31 6.21
N LEU A 326 -17.53 -11.97 6.29
CA LEU A 326 -16.99 -10.94 7.17
C LEU A 326 -16.07 -10.01 6.37
N THR A 327 -15.90 -8.79 6.87
CA THR A 327 -14.87 -7.87 6.38
C THR A 327 -13.96 -7.46 7.51
N GLU A 328 -12.66 -7.70 7.35
CA GLU A 328 -11.60 -7.12 8.18
C GLU A 328 -11.22 -5.76 7.58
N ILE A 329 -11.35 -4.69 8.35
CA ILE A 329 -11.09 -3.31 7.93
C ILE A 329 -9.99 -2.75 8.82
N ARG A 330 -8.79 -2.60 8.27
CA ARG A 330 -7.70 -1.90 8.94
C ARG A 330 -7.88 -0.40 8.75
N VAL A 331 -7.88 0.33 9.86
CA VAL A 331 -7.99 1.78 9.89
C VAL A 331 -6.85 2.39 10.68
N GLY A 332 -6.47 3.61 10.32
CA GLY A 332 -5.47 4.38 11.07
C GLY A 332 -5.49 5.86 10.67
N PRO A 333 -4.79 6.72 11.42
CA PRO A 333 -4.64 8.12 11.04
C PRO A 333 -3.96 8.23 9.66
N PRO A 334 -4.37 9.17 8.79
CA PRO A 334 -3.78 9.32 7.45
C PRO A 334 -2.24 9.39 7.44
N ASP A 335 -1.65 10.07 8.42
CA ASP A 335 -0.19 10.25 8.55
C ASP A 335 0.59 8.91 8.70
N ALA A 336 -0.07 7.81 9.08
CA ALA A 336 0.57 6.49 9.16
C ALA A 336 1.03 5.98 7.79
N TYR A 337 0.32 6.38 6.73
CA TYR A 337 0.40 5.76 5.41
C TYR A 337 1.16 6.59 4.38
N LEU A 338 1.52 7.85 4.72
CA LEU A 338 2.37 8.64 3.84
C LEU A 338 3.74 7.96 3.69
N PRO A 339 4.33 7.93 2.49
CA PRO A 339 5.69 7.46 2.33
C PRO A 339 6.69 8.44 2.90
N GLU A 340 7.89 7.93 3.14
CA GLU A 340 9.02 8.66 3.68
C GLU A 340 9.46 9.86 2.82
N PRO A 341 9.51 11.10 3.35
CA PRO A 341 9.99 12.24 2.58
C PRO A 341 11.50 12.18 2.38
N GLU A 342 11.95 12.43 1.16
CA GLU A 342 13.36 12.68 0.87
C GLU A 342 13.77 14.11 1.27
N ALA A 343 15.09 14.36 1.32
CA ALA A 343 15.62 15.70 1.53
C ALA A 343 15.08 16.65 0.43
N PRO A 344 14.56 17.85 0.76
CA PRO A 344 14.28 18.84 -0.26
C PRO A 344 15.60 19.19 -0.94
N GLY A 345 15.73 18.76 -2.19
CA GLY A 345 16.86 19.12 -3.03
C GLY A 345 16.95 20.63 -3.12
N ALA A 346 18.17 21.17 -3.04
CA ALA A 346 18.38 22.60 -3.21
C ALA A 346 17.80 23.04 -4.57
N ARG A 347 16.77 23.89 -4.54
CA ARG A 347 16.27 24.55 -5.76
C ARG A 347 17.46 25.26 -6.41
N LYS A 348 17.92 24.74 -7.56
CA LYS A 348 18.90 25.47 -8.38
C LYS A 348 18.30 26.84 -8.70
N LYS A 349 18.85 27.91 -8.10
CA LYS A 349 18.53 29.28 -8.51
C LYS A 349 18.78 29.35 -10.02
N LYS A 350 17.76 29.72 -10.80
CA LYS A 350 17.96 30.08 -12.21
C LYS A 350 19.04 31.16 -12.22
N LYS A 351 20.21 30.88 -12.83
CA LYS A 351 21.21 31.91 -13.11
C LYS A 351 20.48 33.02 -13.88
N ALA A 352 20.35 34.19 -13.26
CA ALA A 352 19.96 35.38 -13.98
C ALA A 352 20.99 35.54 -15.11
N ARG A 353 20.52 35.63 -16.36
CA ARG A 353 21.37 36.02 -17.48
C ARG A 353 21.96 37.38 -17.11
N VAL A 354 23.26 37.41 -16.85
CA VAL A 354 24.02 38.65 -16.86
C VAL A 354 23.92 39.17 -18.30
N GLN A 355 23.24 40.30 -18.49
CA GLN A 355 23.42 41.10 -19.68
C GLN A 355 24.86 41.60 -19.62
N GLU A 356 25.70 41.10 -20.52
CA GLU A 356 26.95 41.78 -20.85
C GLU A 356 26.57 43.09 -21.52
N ASP A 357 26.81 44.20 -20.81
CA ASP A 357 26.84 45.54 -21.41
C ASP A 357 28.06 45.64 -22.33
N PRO A 358 27.92 46.16 -23.56
CA PRO A 358 29.02 46.28 -24.49
C PRO A 358 29.80 47.56 -24.22
N PHE A 359 31.06 47.45 -23.79
CA PHE A 359 32.08 48.47 -24.02
C PHE A 359 33.45 47.83 -24.25
#